data_AF-A0A5J4UT61-F1
#
_entry.id   AF-A0A5J4UT61-F1
#
_cell.length_a   1.000
_cell.length_b   1.000
_cell.length_c   1.000
_cell.angle_alpha   90.00
_cell.angle_beta   90.00
_cell.angle_gamma   90.00
#
_symmetry.space_group_name_H-M   'P 1'
#
loop_
_entity.id
_entity.type
_entity.pdbx_description
1 polymer ?
#
loop_
_entity_poly.entity_id
_entity_poly.type
_entity_poly.pdbx_seq_one_letter_code
_entity_poly.pdbx_strand_id
1 'polypeptide(L)'
;MNLNPTIDLFSQHFNNLLPRFMSTIKGHRETAIEAINQTWKMELPWIHPPIPLLPAVLKKIREEQIEAMIIAPLWPGQKWYTELVNENAQSLMLGWSNEILKSGISLIKKNLKLLPGKICCFLMDRRPGREEDSQERF
;
A
#
# COMPACT_ATOMS: atom_id res chain seq x y z
N MET A 1 13.27 -6.55 -4.91
CA MET A 1 12.36 -7.23 -3.97
C MET A 1 12.02 -8.60 -4.53
N ASN A 2 12.24 -9.67 -3.76
CA ASN A 2 11.83 -11.01 -4.14
C ASN A 2 10.82 -11.52 -3.11
N LEU A 3 9.58 -11.09 -3.26
CA LEU A 3 8.47 -11.34 -2.33
C LEU A 3 7.28 -11.88 -3.11
N ASN A 4 6.54 -12.79 -2.48
CA ASN A 4 5.34 -13.42 -3.05
C ASN A 4 4.12 -13.00 -2.23
N PRO A 5 3.50 -11.84 -2.53
CA PRO A 5 2.33 -11.40 -1.78
C PRO A 5 1.17 -12.38 -1.97
N THR A 6 0.44 -12.65 -0.90
CA THR A 6 -0.56 -13.73 -0.82
C THR A 6 -2.00 -13.24 -0.96
N ILE A 7 -2.23 -11.94 -0.75
CA ILE A 7 -3.55 -11.30 -0.83
C ILE A 7 -3.45 -9.83 -1.27
N ASP A 8 -4.38 -9.37 -2.11
CA ASP A 8 -4.51 -7.97 -2.52
C ASP A 8 -5.67 -7.30 -1.76
N LEU A 9 -5.35 -6.38 -0.84
CA LEU A 9 -6.31 -5.89 0.17
C LEU A 9 -7.19 -4.72 -0.29
N PHE A 10 -6.81 -4.03 -1.36
CA PHE A 10 -7.48 -2.79 -1.81
C PHE A 10 -7.81 -2.84 -3.30
N SER A 11 -8.42 -3.95 -3.75
CA SER A 11 -8.80 -4.13 -5.15
C SER A 11 -10.24 -4.57 -5.33
N GLN A 12 -10.56 -4.99 -6.54
CA GLN A 12 -11.85 -5.46 -7.02
C GLN A 12 -11.61 -6.57 -8.03
N HIS A 13 -12.66 -7.32 -8.36
CA HIS A 13 -12.59 -8.44 -9.31
C HIS A 13 -12.01 -8.10 -10.70
N PHE A 14 -12.05 -6.84 -11.13
CA PHE A 14 -11.55 -6.45 -12.46
C PHE A 14 -10.19 -5.74 -12.43
N ASN A 15 -9.64 -5.47 -11.24
CA ASN A 15 -8.34 -4.80 -11.09
C ASN A 15 -7.45 -5.43 -10.00
N ASN A 16 -7.82 -6.60 -9.49
CA ASN A 16 -7.00 -7.35 -8.56
C ASN A 16 -5.73 -7.86 -9.24
N LEU A 17 -4.61 -7.77 -8.53
CA LEU A 17 -3.32 -8.29 -9.01
C LEU A 17 -3.06 -9.73 -8.55
N LEU A 18 -3.82 -10.21 -7.57
CA LEU A 18 -3.68 -11.53 -6.99
C LEU A 18 -5.00 -12.32 -7.04
N PRO A 19 -4.96 -13.66 -7.14
CA PRO A 19 -6.17 -14.48 -7.13
C PRO A 19 -7.00 -14.32 -5.85
N ARG A 20 -6.33 -14.15 -4.71
CA ARG A 20 -6.96 -13.81 -3.42
C ARG A 20 -6.93 -12.29 -3.26
N PHE A 21 -8.10 -11.70 -3.07
CA PHE A 21 -8.23 -10.26 -2.88
C PHE A 21 -9.44 -9.91 -2.01
N MET A 22 -9.41 -8.73 -1.40
CA MET A 22 -10.55 -8.13 -0.71
C MET A 22 -11.15 -7.03 -1.58
N SER A 23 -12.41 -7.23 -1.98
CA SER A 23 -13.14 -6.25 -2.78
C SER A 23 -13.57 -5.07 -1.91
N THR A 24 -13.18 -3.86 -2.26
CA THR A 24 -13.53 -2.63 -1.51
C THR A 24 -14.80 -1.92 -2.02
N ILE A 25 -15.71 -2.61 -2.73
CA ILE A 25 -16.94 -1.99 -3.27
C ILE A 25 -18.22 -2.59 -2.72
N LYS A 26 -18.92 -1.80 -1.89
CA LYS A 26 -20.24 -1.19 -2.21
C LYS A 26 -20.37 0.18 -1.50
N GLY A 27 -20.42 1.27 -2.28
CA GLY A 27 -20.99 2.56 -1.86
C GLY A 27 -20.17 3.50 -0.97
N HIS A 28 -19.58 3.07 0.13
CA HIS A 28 -19.04 4.01 1.14
C HIS A 28 -17.75 3.50 1.77
N ARG A 29 -17.05 4.41 2.45
CA ARG A 29 -15.93 4.26 3.40
C ARG A 29 -15.89 2.89 4.14
N GLU A 30 -17.05 2.31 4.38
CA GLU A 30 -17.35 1.02 5.01
C GLU A 30 -16.54 -0.16 4.48
N THR A 31 -16.40 -0.38 3.17
CA THR A 31 -15.69 -1.59 2.69
C THR A 31 -14.16 -1.49 2.80
N ALA A 32 -13.61 -0.27 2.72
CA ALA A 32 -12.19 -0.06 2.99
C ALA A 32 -11.90 -0.08 4.51
N ILE A 33 -12.89 0.32 5.32
CA ILE A 33 -12.89 0.08 6.77
C ILE A 33 -12.94 -1.42 7.06
N GLU A 34 -13.74 -2.21 6.35
CA GLU A 34 -13.79 -3.67 6.49
C GLU A 34 -12.41 -4.30 6.21
N ALA A 35 -11.74 -3.92 5.11
CA ALA A 35 -10.39 -4.40 4.83
C ALA A 35 -9.39 -4.06 5.95
N ILE A 36 -9.51 -2.88 6.56
CA ILE A 36 -8.71 -2.44 7.72
C ILE A 36 -9.14 -3.16 9.03
N ASN A 37 -10.37 -3.63 9.14
CA ASN A 37 -10.85 -4.32 10.34
C ASN A 37 -10.49 -5.83 10.35
N GLN A 38 -10.19 -6.41 9.18
CA GLN A 38 -9.75 -7.80 9.08
C GLN A 38 -8.36 -7.99 9.66
N THR A 39 -8.11 -9.14 10.29
CA THR A 39 -6.77 -9.53 10.73
C THR A 39 -5.89 -9.82 9.52
N TRP A 40 -4.68 -9.27 9.48
CA TRP A 40 -3.69 -9.47 8.40
C TRP A 40 -2.56 -10.41 8.82
N LYS A 41 -2.54 -10.88 10.07
CA LYS A 41 -1.59 -11.88 10.57
C LYS A 41 -1.59 -13.13 9.68
N MET A 42 -0.39 -13.65 9.42
CA MET A 42 -0.11 -14.82 8.55
C MET A 42 -0.21 -14.59 7.04
N GLU A 43 -0.53 -13.39 6.59
CA GLU A 43 -0.50 -13.02 5.16
C GLU A 43 0.70 -12.14 4.86
N LEU A 44 1.10 -12.10 3.58
CA LEU A 44 1.96 -11.04 3.04
C LEU A 44 1.10 -10.18 2.11
N PRO A 45 0.45 -9.13 2.63
CA PRO A 45 -0.49 -8.35 1.85
C PRO A 45 0.19 -7.43 0.84
N TRP A 46 -0.39 -7.38 -0.36
CA TRP A 46 -0.22 -6.30 -1.33
C TRP A 46 -1.27 -5.21 -1.08
N ILE A 47 -0.81 -3.99 -0.85
CA ILE A 47 -1.64 -2.88 -0.37
C ILE A 47 -1.46 -1.67 -1.30
N HIS A 48 -2.47 -1.38 -2.11
CA HIS A 48 -2.56 -0.12 -2.87
C HIS A 48 -3.79 0.67 -2.42
N PRO A 49 -3.74 1.32 -1.24
CA PRO A 49 -4.93 1.88 -0.64
C PRO A 49 -5.26 3.25 -1.26
N PRO A 50 -6.53 3.68 -1.19
CA PRO A 50 -6.87 5.08 -1.39
C PRO A 50 -6.01 5.98 -0.49
N ILE A 51 -5.46 7.07 -1.02
CA ILE A 51 -4.55 7.98 -0.28
C ILE A 51 -5.08 8.39 1.10
N PRO A 52 -6.37 8.74 1.28
CA PRO A 52 -6.89 9.12 2.60
C PRO A 52 -6.80 8.02 3.67
N LEU A 53 -6.63 6.75 3.26
CA LEU A 53 -6.54 5.60 4.17
C LEU A 53 -5.11 5.16 4.46
N LEU A 54 -4.11 5.71 3.75
CA LEU A 54 -2.72 5.35 3.94
C LEU A 54 -2.26 5.47 5.41
N PRO A 55 -2.62 6.53 6.18
CA PRO A 55 -2.28 6.59 7.60
C PRO A 55 -2.87 5.46 8.45
N ALA A 56 -4.10 5.04 8.14
CA ALA A 56 -4.77 3.95 8.86
C ALA A 56 -4.13 2.59 8.53
N VAL A 57 -3.70 2.39 7.28
CA VAL A 57 -2.95 1.21 6.85
C VAL A 57 -1.60 1.12 7.57
N LEU A 58 -0.83 2.22 7.62
CA LEU A 58 0.47 2.25 8.31
C LEU A 58 0.31 1.94 9.80
N LYS A 59 -0.66 2.59 10.46
CA LYS A 59 -1.02 2.30 11.85
C LYS A 59 -1.29 0.82 12.06
N LYS A 60 -2.07 0.19 11.17
CA LYS A 60 -2.43 -1.22 11.29
C LYS A 60 -1.24 -2.17 11.10
N ILE A 61 -0.36 -1.90 10.14
CA ILE A 61 0.86 -2.70 9.93
C ILE A 61 1.73 -2.68 11.20
N ARG A 62 1.89 -1.50 11.81
CA ARG A 62 2.60 -1.34 13.07
C ARG A 62 1.92 -2.10 14.21
N GLU A 63 0.61 -1.96 14.38
CA GLU A 63 -0.14 -2.59 15.48
C GLU A 63 -0.19 -4.11 15.36
N GLU A 64 -0.28 -4.66 14.14
CA GLU A 64 -0.29 -6.10 13.92
C GLU A 64 1.10 -6.73 13.77
N GLN A 65 2.16 -5.91 13.69
CA GLN A 65 3.56 -6.33 13.53
C GLN A 65 3.78 -7.28 12.35
N ILE A 66 3.22 -6.92 11.20
CA ILE A 66 3.29 -7.75 9.98
C ILE A 66 4.35 -7.24 9.00
N GLU A 67 4.69 -8.10 8.05
CA GLU A 67 5.37 -7.70 6.82
C GLU A 67 4.31 -7.36 5.76
N ALA A 68 4.48 -6.27 5.01
CA ALA A 68 3.50 -5.83 4.00
C ALA A 68 4.16 -5.08 2.84
N MET A 69 3.59 -5.23 1.64
CA MET A 69 3.98 -4.46 0.45
C MET A 69 2.98 -3.32 0.23
N ILE A 70 3.44 -2.07 0.33
CA ILE A 70 2.60 -0.89 0.14
C ILE A 70 2.99 -0.15 -1.14
N ILE A 71 2.00 0.13 -1.99
CA ILE A 71 2.13 1.05 -3.12
C ILE A 71 1.66 2.43 -2.68
N ALA A 72 2.56 3.41 -2.71
CA ALA A 72 2.27 4.78 -2.32
C ALA A 72 3.05 5.80 -3.18
N PRO A 73 2.55 7.03 -3.34
CA PRO A 73 3.30 8.08 -3.99
C PRO A 73 4.47 8.57 -3.11
N LEU A 74 5.55 9.02 -3.75
CA LEU A 74 6.67 9.68 -3.08
C LEU A 74 6.35 11.17 -2.88
N TRP A 75 5.59 11.50 -1.84
CA TRP A 75 5.17 12.87 -1.52
C TRP A 75 5.71 13.36 -0.17
N PRO A 76 6.91 13.96 -0.12
CA PRO A 76 7.54 14.41 1.12
C PRO A 76 6.71 15.37 1.98
N GLY A 77 5.82 16.15 1.35
CA GLY A 77 4.95 17.10 2.06
C GLY A 77 3.74 16.47 2.77
N GLN A 78 3.55 15.15 2.69
CA GLN A 78 2.41 14.48 3.32
C GLN A 78 2.75 13.98 4.72
N LYS A 79 1.79 14.07 5.64
CA LYS A 79 1.96 13.65 7.05
C LYS A 79 2.40 12.19 7.21
N TRP A 80 1.94 11.32 6.32
CA TRP A 80 2.27 9.89 6.35
C TRP A 80 3.64 9.55 5.74
N TYR A 81 4.30 10.50 5.08
CA TYR A 81 5.54 10.22 4.35
C TYR A 81 6.68 9.84 5.30
N THR A 82 6.85 10.58 6.40
CA THR A 82 7.91 10.30 7.39
C THR A 82 7.74 8.91 8.00
N GLU A 83 6.51 8.52 8.33
CA GLU A 83 6.21 7.17 8.82
C GLU A 83 6.55 6.13 7.75
N LEU A 84 6.02 6.30 6.53
CA LEU A 84 6.29 5.41 5.40
C LEU A 84 7.80 5.17 5.17
N VAL A 85 8.62 6.23 5.19
CA VAL A 85 10.08 6.11 4.97
C VAL A 85 10.79 5.50 6.18
N ASN A 86 10.38 5.83 7.41
CA ASN A 86 11.02 5.31 8.62
C ASN A 86 10.70 3.83 8.86
N GLU A 87 9.53 3.35 8.45
CA GLU A 87 9.12 1.94 8.60
C GLU A 87 9.56 1.06 7.42
N ASN A 88 10.12 1.67 6.38
CA ASN A 88 10.48 0.98 5.15
C ASN A 88 11.79 0.20 5.29
N ALA A 89 11.73 -1.11 5.09
CA ALA A 89 12.90 -2.00 5.04
C ALA A 89 13.55 -2.00 3.65
N GLN A 90 12.75 -1.95 2.58
CA GLN A 90 13.24 -1.93 1.20
C GLN A 90 12.22 -1.20 0.33
N SER A 91 12.67 -0.41 -0.65
CA SER A 91 11.76 0.27 -1.60
C SER A 91 12.16 0.04 -3.06
N LEU A 92 11.17 0.02 -3.96
CA LEU A 92 11.35 -0.09 -5.41
C LEU A 92 10.56 1.03 -6.12
N MET A 93 11.27 1.91 -6.83
CA MET A 93 10.63 2.92 -7.68
C MET A 93 9.94 2.25 -8.86
N LEU A 94 8.63 2.43 -8.98
CA LEU A 94 7.84 1.82 -10.05
C LEU A 94 7.80 2.70 -11.30
N GLY A 95 7.79 4.02 -11.13
CA GLY A 95 7.77 4.99 -12.24
C GLY A 95 6.89 6.19 -11.94
N TRP A 96 6.61 7.00 -12.97
CA TRP A 96 5.66 8.10 -12.85
C TRP A 96 4.22 7.60 -12.88
N SER A 97 3.34 8.24 -12.10
CA SER A 97 1.95 7.82 -11.96
C SER A 97 1.18 7.76 -13.30
N ASN A 98 1.47 8.67 -14.23
CA ASN A 98 0.87 8.69 -15.57
C ASN A 98 1.39 7.59 -16.50
N GLU A 99 2.51 6.96 -16.17
CA GLU A 99 3.09 5.87 -16.95
C GLU A 99 2.61 4.52 -16.45
N ILE A 100 2.45 4.37 -15.13
CA ILE A 100 2.19 3.06 -14.51
C ILE A 100 0.74 2.85 -14.05
N LEU A 101 0.00 3.92 -13.75
CA LEU A 101 -1.38 3.80 -13.27
C LEU A 101 -2.36 3.95 -14.42
N LYS A 102 -3.42 3.13 -14.38
CA LYS A 102 -4.57 3.26 -15.29
C LYS A 102 -5.71 3.99 -14.59
N SER A 103 -6.31 4.96 -15.26
CA SER A 103 -7.49 5.65 -14.75
C SER A 103 -8.67 4.69 -14.59
N GLY A 104 -9.25 4.65 -13.40
CA GLY A 104 -10.49 3.92 -13.15
C GLY A 104 -11.71 4.59 -13.80
N ILE A 105 -12.77 3.81 -14.07
CA ILE A 105 -14.01 4.29 -14.72
C ILE A 105 -14.60 5.53 -14.03
N SER A 106 -14.59 5.56 -12.69
CA SER A 106 -15.10 6.68 -11.89
C SER A 106 -14.29 7.97 -12.11
N LEU A 107 -12.96 7.86 -12.20
CA LEU A 107 -12.05 8.98 -12.43
C LEU A 107 -12.29 9.60 -13.82
N ILE A 108 -12.43 8.74 -14.84
CA ILE A 108 -12.72 9.12 -16.23
C ILE A 108 -14.08 9.84 -16.30
N LYS A 109 -15.13 9.25 -15.72
CA LYS A 109 -16.48 9.84 -15.71
C LYS A 109 -16.53 11.22 -15.05
N LYS A 110 -15.66 11.48 -14.07
CA LYS A 110 -15.57 12.76 -13.35
C LYS A 110 -14.58 13.75 -13.99
N ASN A 111 -13.95 13.39 -15.11
CA ASN A 111 -12.88 14.18 -15.75
C ASN A 111 -11.75 14.56 -14.78
N LEU A 112 -11.41 13.66 -13.85
CA LEU A 112 -10.34 13.85 -12.88
C LEU A 112 -9.02 13.28 -13.43
N LYS A 113 -7.91 13.90 -13.04
CA LYS A 113 -6.56 13.42 -13.39
C LYS A 113 -6.05 12.43 -12.35
N LEU A 114 -5.13 11.56 -12.78
CA LEU A 114 -4.34 10.74 -11.86
C LEU A 114 -3.51 11.65 -10.95
N LEU A 115 -3.26 11.14 -9.75
CA LEU A 115 -2.45 11.82 -8.74
C LEU A 115 -1.02 11.95 -9.29
N PRO A 116 -0.38 13.13 -9.23
CA PRO A 116 0.92 13.35 -9.86
C PRO A 116 2.07 12.73 -9.04
N GLY A 117 3.21 12.49 -9.69
CA GLY A 117 4.45 12.16 -9.02
C GLY A 117 4.88 10.70 -9.19
N LYS A 118 6.01 10.38 -8.55
CA LYS A 118 6.59 9.03 -8.60
C LYS A 118 5.85 8.10 -7.66
N ILE A 119 5.57 6.90 -8.12
CA ILE A 119 4.99 5.83 -7.32
C ILE A 119 6.10 4.85 -6.96
N CYS A 120 6.05 4.35 -5.73
CA CYS A 120 7.03 3.44 -5.19
C CYS A 120 6.32 2.30 -4.45
N CYS A 121 6.90 1.11 -4.53
CA CYS A 121 6.56 -0.02 -3.68
C CYS A 121 7.49 -0.01 -2.47
N PHE A 122 6.92 -0.05 -1.28
CA PHE A 122 7.64 -0.10 0.00
C PHE A 122 7.38 -1.45 0.66
N LEU A 123 8.43 -2.08 1.12
CA LEU A 123 8.37 -3.23 2.01
C LEU A 123 8.40 -2.71 3.43
N MET A 124 7.30 -2.87 4.14
CA MET A 124 7.23 -2.65 5.58
C MET A 124 7.50 -3.96 6.28
N ASP A 125 8.44 -4.00 7.22
CA ASP A 125 8.67 -5.17 8.06
C ASP A 125 8.69 -4.75 9.53
N ARG A 126 7.65 -5.16 10.25
CA ARG A 126 7.50 -4.89 11.69
C ARG A 126 7.50 -6.16 12.53
N ARG A 127 7.90 -7.31 11.95
CA ARG A 127 8.01 -8.55 12.73
C ARG A 127 9.15 -8.42 13.75
N PRO A 128 8.97 -8.86 15.01
CA PRO A 128 10.04 -8.85 15.98
C PRO A 128 11.18 -9.78 15.53
N GLY A 129 12.43 -9.28 15.53
CA GLY A 129 13.64 -10.09 15.27
C GLY A 129 14.48 -9.72 14.03
N ARG A 130 14.25 -8.58 13.36
CA ARG A 130 15.02 -8.11 12.19
C ARG A 130 15.77 -6.78 12.40
N GLU A 131 15.98 -6.35 13.65
CA GLU A 131 16.69 -5.08 13.95
C GLU A 131 18.21 -5.11 13.75
N GLU A 132 18.80 -6.22 13.28
CA GLU A 132 20.23 -6.31 12.97
C GLU A 132 20.42 -6.59 11.49
N ASP A 133 20.69 -5.55 10.67
CA ASP A 133 21.55 -5.65 9.47
C ASP A 133 21.65 -4.35 8.64
N SER A 134 20.97 -3.25 9.00
CA SER A 134 21.01 -2.00 8.20
C SER A 134 21.87 -0.88 8.80
N GLN A 135 23.02 -1.25 9.39
CA GLN A 135 24.15 -0.33 9.61
C GLN A 135 25.28 -0.58 8.60
N GLU A 136 25.02 -0.37 7.31
CA GLU A 136 26.07 0.12 6.41
C GLU A 136 25.48 1.23 5.54
N ARG A 137 25.60 2.46 6.03
CA ARG A 137 25.47 3.67 5.20
C ARG A 137 26.89 4.11 4.83
N PHE A 138 27.22 4.05 3.55
CA PHE A 138 28.27 4.84 2.93
C PHE A 138 27.62 5.97 2.13
#